data_AF-A0A2N2W0D2-F1
#
_entry.id   AF-A0A2N2W0D2-F1
#
_cell.length_a   1.000
_cell.length_b   1.000
_cell.length_c   1.000
_cell.angle_alpha   90.00
_cell.angle_beta   90.00
_cell.angle_gamma   90.00
#
_symmetry.space_group_name_H-M   'P 1'
#
loop_
_entity.id
_entity.type
_entity.pdbx_description
1 polymer ?
#
loop_
_entity_poly.entity_id
_entity_poly.type
_entity_poly.pdbx_seq_one_letter_code
_entity_poly.pdbx_strand_id
1 'polypeptide(L)' 'MISEKEIVVLGALEFSSIVVGYMAMDEMVKIAPITILDARTISSGKYLIIFSGDVASVEYAFSKGRETG' A
#
# COMPACT_ATOMS: atom_id res chain seq x y z
N MET A 1 -5.30 16.18 4.78
CA MET A 1 -4.43 16.13 3.60
C MET A 1 -3.02 16.19 4.08
N ILE A 2 -2.23 15.18 3.72
CA ILE A 2 -0.82 15.08 4.05
C ILE A 2 -0.10 16.15 3.22
N SER A 3 0.81 16.89 3.84
CA SER A 3 1.66 17.84 3.11
C SER A 3 2.65 17.06 2.25
N GLU A 4 2.94 17.50 1.02
CA GLU A 4 3.95 16.86 0.15
C GLU A 4 5.31 16.67 0.84
N LYS A 5 5.60 17.48 1.87
CA LYS A 5 6.82 17.38 2.70
C LYS A 5 6.90 16.16 3.64
N GLU A 6 5.84 15.36 3.77
CA GLU A 6 5.81 14.17 4.65
C GLU A 6 5.94 12.84 3.88
N ILE A 7 6.06 12.89 2.55
CA ILE A 7 6.31 11.70 1.72
C ILE A 7 7.82 11.47 1.64
N VAL A 8 8.35 10.60 2.50
CA VAL A 8 9.79 10.29 2.56
C VAL A 8 10.14 9.10 1.68
N VAL A 9 9.34 8.03 1.76
CA VAL A 9 9.53 6.80 0.98
C VAL A 9 8.18 6.41 0.39
N LEU A 10 8.16 6.12 -0.91
CA LEU A 10 6.94 5.75 -1.63
C LEU A 10 6.94 4.25 -1.94
N GLY A 11 5.87 3.56 -1.54
CA GLY A 11 5.58 2.20 -1.92
C GLY A 11 4.34 2.11 -2.80
N ALA A 12 4.32 1.16 -3.73
CA ALA A 12 3.15 0.88 -4.55
C ALA A 12 2.99 -0.62 -4.82
N LEU A 13 1.77 -1.14 -4.70
CA LEU A 13 1.41 -2.51 -5.06
C LEU A 13 0.17 -2.51 -5.97
N GLU A 14 0.20 -3.33 -7.01
CA GLU A 14 -0.90 -3.54 -7.94
C GLU A 14 -1.33 -5.00 -7.90
N PHE A 15 -2.63 -5.22 -7.69
CA PHE A 15 -3.24 -6.55 -7.65
C PHE A 15 -4.21 -6.75 -8.81
N SER A 16 -4.24 -7.96 -9.36
CA SER A 16 -5.21 -8.35 -10.40
C SER A 16 -6.62 -8.60 -9.85
N SER A 17 -6.77 -8.70 -8.52
CA SER A 17 -8.03 -8.91 -7.82
C SER A 17 -8.24 -7.82 -6.78
N ILE A 18 -9.40 -7.16 -6.82
CA ILE A 18 -9.79 -6.14 -5.85
C ILE A 18 -9.85 -6.71 -4.43
N VAL A 19 -10.38 -7.93 -4.29
CA VAL A 19 -10.53 -8.60 -2.98
C VAL A 19 -9.15 -8.87 -2.37
N VAL A 20 -8.23 -9.41 -3.16
CA VAL A 20 -6.84 -9.66 -2.73
C VAL A 20 -6.16 -8.35 -2.36
N GLY A 21 -6.35 -7.30 -3.16
CA GLY A 21 -5.80 -5.97 -2.87
C GLY A 21 -6.28 -5.39 -1.53
N TYR A 22 -7.57 -5.52 -1.20
CA TYR A 22 -8.08 -5.10 0.11
C TYR A 22 -7.51 -5.94 1.26
N MET A 23 -7.37 -7.25 1.09
CA MET A 23 -6.77 -8.12 2.11
C MET A 23 -5.29 -7.78 2.33
N ALA A 24 -4.53 -7.56 1.26
CA ALA A 24 -3.15 -7.12 1.34
C ALA A 24 -3.05 -5.76 2.05
N MET A 25 -3.89 -4.78 1.69
CA MET A 25 -3.90 -3.47 2.33
C MET A 25 -4.18 -3.54 3.83
N ASP A 26 -5.14 -4.35 4.26
CA ASP A 26 -5.49 -4.55 5.67
C ASP A 26 -4.31 -5.12 6.47
N GLU A 27 -3.62 -6.13 5.93
CA GLU A 27 -2.40 -6.68 6.54
C GLU A 27 -1.25 -5.66 6.56
N MET A 28 -1.06 -4.90 5.48
CA MET A 28 -0.03 -3.86 5.37
C MET A 28 -0.15 -2.77 6.43
N VAL A 29 -1.36 -2.26 6.67
CA VAL A 29 -1.58 -1.20 7.68
C VAL A 29 -1.55 -1.72 9.11
N LYS A 30 -1.78 -3.02 9.32
CA LYS A 30 -1.70 -3.67 10.63
C LYS A 30 -0.26 -3.96 11.05
N ILE A 31 0.64 -4.19 10.11
CA ILE A 31 2.00 -4.66 10.40
C ILE A 31 3.01 -3.50 10.58
N ALA A 32 2.77 -2.35 9.96
CA ALA A 32 3.68 -1.21 10.01
C ALA A 32 2.92 0.13 9.97
N PRO A 33 3.49 1.20 10.58
CA PRO A 33 2.88 2.53 10.58
C PRO A 33 3.09 3.23 9.23
N ILE A 34 2.36 2.77 8.21
CA ILE A 34 2.30 3.40 6.90
C ILE A 34 1.05 4.28 6.76
N THR A 35 1.13 5.26 5.87
CA THR A 35 -0.01 6.08 5.46
C THR A 35 -0.41 5.74 4.03
N ILE A 36 -1.68 5.38 3.83
CA ILE A 36 -2.22 5.16 2.49
C ILE A 36 -2.47 6.52 1.83
N LEU A 37 -1.82 6.75 0.69
CA LEU A 37 -1.93 7.97 -0.11
C LEU A 37 -3.04 7.87 -1.15
N ASP A 38 -3.14 6.70 -1.80
CA ASP A 38 -4.20 6.36 -2.74
C ASP A 38 -4.47 4.85 -2.66
N ALA A 39 -5.73 4.45 -2.75
CA ALA A 39 -6.11 3.05 -2.79
C ALA A 39 -7.41 2.91 -3.57
N ARG A 40 -7.32 2.48 -4.83
CA ARG A 40 -8.44 2.53 -5.76
C ARG A 40 -8.38 1.45 -6.81
N THR A 41 -9.54 1.19 -7.40
CA THR A 41 -9.62 0.41 -8.63
C THR A 41 -9.04 1.21 -9.78
N ILE A 42 -8.36 0.51 -10.68
CA ILE A 42 -7.84 1.05 -11.93
C ILE A 42 -8.45 0.27 -13.11
N SER A 43 -8.07 0.64 -14.34
CA SER A 43 -8.55 -0.05 -15.54
C SER A 43 -8.29 -1.56 -15.47
N SER A 44 -9.17 -2.33 -16.14
CA SER A 44 -9.11 -3.80 -16.20
C SER A 44 -9.37 -4.51 -14.86
N GLY A 45 -10.06 -3.86 -13.91
CA GLY A 45 -10.49 -4.50 -12.66
C GLY A 45 -9.37 -4.76 -11.65
N LYS A 46 -8.22 -4.11 -11.83
CA LYS A 46 -7.09 -4.20 -10.91
C LYS A 46 -7.25 -3.22 -9.74
N TYR A 47 -6.46 -3.42 -8.71
CA TYR A 47 -6.43 -2.58 -7.51
C TYR A 47 -5.03 -2.06 -7.25
N LEU A 48 -4.90 -0.73 -7.15
CA LEU A 48 -3.64 -0.04 -6.89
C LEU A 48 -3.66 0.51 -5.47
N ILE A 49 -2.57 0.29 -4.74
CA ILE A 49 -2.31 0.88 -3.43
C ILE A 49 -1.03 1.69 -3.53
N ILE A 50 -1.07 2.95 -3.12
CA ILE A 50 0.07 3.85 -2.99
C ILE A 50 0.14 4.27 -1.53
N PHE A 51 1.32 4.14 -0.93
CA PHE A 51 1.51 4.39 0.48
C PHE A 51 2.89 4.98 0.78
N SER A 52 3.03 5.59 1.95
CA SER A 52 4.27 6.22 2.39
C SER A 52 4.53 6.00 3.88
N GLY A 53 5.79 6.15 4.28
CA GLY A 53 6.26 6.03 5.66
C GLY A 53 7.77 6.23 5.74
N ASP A 54 8.38 5.81 6.85
CA ASP A 54 9.83 5.63 6.90
C ASP A 54 10.26 4.38 6.08
N VAL A 55 11.56 4.25 5.82
CA VAL A 55 12.13 3.18 4.99
C VAL A 55 11.76 1.79 5.51
N ALA A 56 11.87 1.56 6.83
CA ALA A 56 11.63 0.25 7.42
C ALA A 56 10.14 -0.11 7.41
N SER A 57 9.28 0.86 7.73
CA SER A 57 7.83 0.72 7.71
C SER A 57 7.31 0.40 6.32
N VAL A 58 7.80 1.11 5.30
CA VAL A 58 7.43 0.85 3.89
C VAL A 58 7.92 -0.51 3.44
N GLU A 59 9.18 -0.89 3.72
CA GLU A 59 9.72 -2.19 3.33
C GLU A 59 8.95 -3.36 3.98
N TYR A 60 8.61 -3.21 5.27
CA TYR A 60 7.90 -4.26 6.00
C TYR A 60 6.44 -4.42 5.53
N ALA A 61 5.74 -3.29 5.33
CA ALA A 61 4.41 -3.31 4.73
C ALA A 61 4.44 -3.87 3.30
N PHE A 62 5.38 -3.40 2.45
CA PHE A 62 5.50 -3.87 1.06
C PHE A 62 5.71 -5.39 1.00
N SER A 63 6.64 -5.91 1.80
CA SER A 63 6.90 -7.34 1.91
C SER A 63 5.66 -8.12 2.33
N LYS A 64 4.91 -7.61 3.32
CA LYS A 64 3.67 -8.25 3.78
C LYS A 64 2.56 -8.22 2.72
N GLY A 65 2.35 -7.08 2.06
CA GLY A 65 1.37 -6.94 1.00
C GLY A 65 1.64 -7.89 -0.18
N ARG A 66 2.90 -8.06 -0.55
CA ARG A 66 3.34 -9.01 -1.60
C ARG A 66 3.22 -10.48 -1.18
N GLU A 67 3.37 -10.80 0.10
CA GLU A 67 3.16 -12.16 0.60
C GLU A 67 1.66 -12.54 0.57
N THR A 68 0.79 -11.59 0.90
CA THR A 68 -0.66 -11.81 0.94
C THR A 68 -1.28 -12.01 -0.44
N GLY A 69 -0.72 -11.45 -1.52
CA GLY A 69 -1.36 -11.42 -2.85
C GLY A 69 -0.43 -11.37 -4.05
#